data_AF-A0AAV4FUS5-F1
#
_entry.id   AF-A0AAV4FUS5-F1
#
_cell.length_a   1.000
_cell.length_b   1.000
_cell.length_c   1.000
_cell.angle_alpha   90.00
_cell.angle_beta   90.00
_cell.angle_gamma   90.00
#
_symmetry.space_group_name_H-M   'P 1'
#
loop_
_entity.id
_entity.type
_entity.pdbx_description
1 polymer ?
#
loop_
_entity_poly.entity_id
_entity_poly.type
_entity_poly.pdbx_seq_one_letter_code
_entity_poly.pdbx_strand_id
1 'polypeptide(L)'
;MQEVIMLPSMPGVKSCVFVNRLVAYHETFAPLGNQHKKKSTKQVMSILWHEGISGRSAANVTSAFIKAISMMAEDAKDIVIWCDNCAAQNKNWTLYTSIARFMNSSADFVPQTVTLKFLETGHTFMSADSFHGQVETNMRRKKNVFNFHDFMTVPVIQTCGGSPKTVEMQPQDFTEWDKRVSGGKTVKVPLLK
;
A
#
# COMPACT_ATOMS: atom_id res chain seq x y z
N MET A 1 -1.55 1.49 -4.08
CA MET A 1 -1.46 0.52 -5.19
C MET A 1 -0.39 -0.49 -4.85
N GLN A 2 -0.73 -1.78 -4.98
CA GLN A 2 0.16 -2.88 -4.60
C GLN A 2 0.90 -3.49 -5.78
N GLU A 3 2.22 -3.63 -5.64
CA GLU A 3 3.07 -4.44 -6.53
C GLU A 3 3.62 -5.66 -5.80
N VAL A 4 3.87 -6.75 -6.54
CA VAL A 4 4.51 -7.98 -6.03
C VAL A 4 5.88 -8.12 -6.66
N ILE A 5 6.88 -8.31 -5.82
CA ILE A 5 8.29 -8.30 -6.21
C ILE A 5 8.90 -9.64 -5.82
N MET A 6 9.65 -10.24 -6.74
CA MET A 6 10.26 -11.55 -6.54
C MET A 6 11.77 -11.37 -6.34
N LEU A 7 12.28 -11.82 -5.20
CA LEU A 7 13.70 -11.72 -4.83
C LEU A 7 14.30 -13.13 -4.68
N PRO A 8 15.58 -13.36 -5.00
CA PRO A 8 16.54 -12.40 -5.56
C PRO A 8 16.23 -12.05 -7.02
N SER A 9 16.57 -10.83 -7.42
CA SER A 9 16.56 -10.37 -8.81
C SER A 9 17.99 -10.19 -9.28
N MET A 10 18.47 -11.11 -10.13
CA MET A 10 19.82 -11.11 -10.70
C MET A 10 19.77 -11.49 -12.19
N PRO A 11 19.49 -10.53 -13.09
CA PRO A 11 19.43 -10.80 -14.52
C PRO A 11 20.82 -11.20 -15.04
N GLY A 12 20.88 -12.32 -15.74
CA GLY A 12 22.12 -12.89 -16.29
C GLY A 12 22.72 -14.03 -15.47
N VAL A 13 22.26 -14.27 -14.24
CA VAL A 13 22.68 -15.41 -13.41
C VAL A 13 21.66 -16.54 -13.59
N LYS A 14 21.98 -17.55 -14.40
CA LYS A 14 21.04 -18.65 -14.72
C LYS A 14 20.53 -19.40 -13.48
N SER A 15 21.39 -19.60 -12.48
CA SER A 15 21.00 -20.27 -11.23
C SER A 15 19.91 -19.51 -10.47
N CYS A 16 19.84 -18.18 -10.60
CA CYS A 16 18.80 -17.35 -9.98
C CYS A 16 17.39 -17.66 -10.48
N VAL A 17 17.26 -18.25 -11.68
CA VAL A 17 15.96 -18.64 -12.24
C VAL A 17 15.39 -19.88 -11.53
N PHE A 18 16.27 -20.72 -10.96
CA PHE A 18 15.90 -22.01 -10.36
C PHE A 18 15.84 -21.99 -8.83
N VAL A 19 16.22 -20.89 -8.19
CA VAL A 19 16.08 -20.75 -6.73
C VAL A 19 14.66 -20.36 -6.37
N ASN A 20 14.19 -20.86 -5.22
CA ASN A 20 12.95 -20.36 -4.62
C ASN A 20 13.09 -18.86 -4.38
N ARG A 21 12.10 -18.10 -4.84
CA ARG A 21 12.10 -16.65 -4.76
C ARG A 21 11.20 -16.20 -3.62
N LEU A 22 11.73 -15.35 -2.76
CA LEU A 22 10.99 -14.64 -1.73
C LEU A 22 10.01 -13.67 -2.39
N VAL A 23 8.74 -13.80 -2.04
CA VAL A 23 7.69 -12.86 -2.45
C VAL A 23 7.66 -11.67 -1.50
N ALA A 24 7.96 -10.49 -2.04
CA ALA A 24 7.83 -9.20 -1.36
C ALA A 24 6.59 -8.45 -1.88
N TYR A 25 5.92 -7.76 -0.98
CA TYR A 25 4.73 -6.97 -1.25
C TYR A 25 5.05 -5.50 -1.02
N HIS A 26 4.68 -4.66 -1.97
CA HIS A 26 4.97 -3.22 -1.95
C HIS A 26 3.71 -2.42 -2.18
N GLU A 27 3.15 -1.87 -1.10
CA GLU A 27 1.99 -1.00 -1.13
C GLU A 27 2.45 0.47 -1.15
N THR A 28 2.14 1.18 -2.24
CA THR A 28 2.57 2.57 -2.44
C THR A 28 1.41 3.55 -2.31
N PHE A 29 1.63 4.59 -1.49
CA PHE A 29 0.79 5.77 -1.37
C PHE A 29 1.56 6.98 -1.89
N ALA A 30 1.30 7.33 -3.15
CA ALA A 30 1.91 8.48 -3.81
C ALA A 30 0.95 9.69 -3.80
N PRO A 31 1.45 10.91 -3.56
CA PRO A 31 0.63 12.11 -3.65
C PRO A 31 0.20 12.39 -5.09
N LEU A 32 -0.90 13.13 -5.25
CA LEU A 32 -1.46 13.51 -6.55
C LEU A 32 -1.29 15.00 -6.82
N GLY A 33 -1.05 15.33 -8.09
CA GLY A 33 -0.93 16.71 -8.60
C GLY A 33 0.39 17.40 -8.25
N ASN A 34 0.43 18.72 -8.34
CA ASN A 34 1.65 19.53 -8.10
C ASN A 34 2.14 19.56 -6.64
N GLN A 35 1.56 18.75 -5.76
CA GLN A 35 1.95 18.64 -4.35
C GLN A 35 3.39 18.12 -4.19
N HIS A 36 3.94 17.43 -5.20
CA HIS A 36 5.36 17.03 -5.26
C HIS A 36 6.37 18.21 -5.19
N LYS A 37 5.94 19.46 -5.44
CA LYS A 37 6.83 20.64 -5.47
C LYS A 37 7.04 21.31 -4.11
N LYS A 38 6.23 20.99 -3.09
CA LYS A 38 6.41 21.53 -1.74
C LYS A 38 7.21 20.54 -0.90
N LYS A 39 8.48 20.88 -0.63
CA LYS A 39 9.42 20.08 0.19
C LYS A 39 8.86 19.66 1.57
N SER A 40 7.84 20.34 2.08
CA SER A 40 7.23 20.08 3.39
C SER A 40 5.93 19.30 3.35
N THR A 41 5.35 19.00 2.17
CA THR A 41 4.00 18.44 2.11
C THR A 41 3.94 17.24 1.15
N LYS A 42 4.08 16.06 1.77
CA LYS A 42 3.73 14.72 1.25
C LYS A 42 4.82 14.10 0.37
N GLN A 43 5.72 13.36 1.01
CA GLN A 43 6.59 12.38 0.35
C GLN A 43 5.77 11.15 -0.05
N VAL A 44 6.26 10.38 -1.03
CA VAL A 44 5.68 9.05 -1.33
C VAL A 44 5.89 8.15 -0.12
N MET A 45 4.86 7.43 0.31
CA MET A 45 4.95 6.44 1.37
C MET A 45 4.94 5.04 0.75
N SER A 46 5.96 4.24 1.07
CA SER A 46 6.11 2.86 0.63
C SER A 46 6.01 1.94 1.83
N ILE A 47 4.96 1.12 1.88
CA ILE A 47 4.75 0.11 2.91
C ILE A 47 5.13 -1.25 2.34
N LEU A 48 6.08 -1.91 2.98
CA LEU A 48 6.72 -3.12 2.47
C LEU A 48 6.67 -4.23 3.49
N TRP A 49 6.46 -5.45 3.01
CA TRP A 49 6.63 -6.68 3.79
C TRP A 49 6.93 -7.84 2.85
N HIS A 50 7.27 -9.00 3.41
CA HIS A 50 7.47 -10.21 2.63
C HIS A 50 6.63 -11.36 3.18
N GLU A 51 6.48 -12.41 2.38
CA GLU A 51 5.64 -13.58 2.70
C GLU A 51 6.02 -14.28 4.01
N GLY A 52 7.30 -14.21 4.41
CA GLY A 52 7.78 -14.71 5.71
C GLY A 52 7.25 -13.94 6.94
N ILE A 53 6.71 -12.73 6.76
CA ILE A 53 6.06 -11.95 7.82
C ILE A 53 4.55 -12.18 7.77
N SER A 54 3.96 -11.97 6.59
CA SER A 54 2.53 -12.17 6.37
C SER A 54 2.22 -12.34 4.88
N GLY A 55 1.08 -12.97 4.56
CA GLY A 55 0.63 -13.17 3.18
C GLY A 55 0.03 -11.91 2.52
N ARG A 56 -0.80 -12.11 1.50
CA ARG A 56 -1.48 -11.06 0.72
C ARG A 56 -3.00 -11.11 0.81
N SER A 57 -3.55 -11.45 1.98
CA SER A 57 -5.00 -11.46 2.18
C SER A 57 -5.58 -10.04 2.17
N ALA A 58 -6.90 -9.91 2.01
CA ALA A 58 -7.58 -8.61 2.14
C ALA A 58 -7.33 -7.97 3.53
N ALA A 59 -7.22 -8.78 4.58
CA ALA A 59 -6.87 -8.30 5.92
C ALA A 59 -5.44 -7.74 5.95
N ASN A 60 -4.48 -8.41 5.32
CA ASN A 60 -3.09 -7.95 5.32
C ASN A 60 -2.92 -6.62 4.58
N VAL A 61 -3.59 -6.47 3.43
CA VAL A 61 -3.62 -5.20 2.69
C VAL A 61 -4.31 -4.12 3.54
N THR A 62 -5.40 -4.47 4.23
CA THR A 62 -6.11 -3.53 5.13
C THR A 62 -5.23 -3.05 6.29
N SER A 63 -4.42 -3.93 6.89
CA SER A 63 -3.42 -3.56 7.89
C SER A 63 -2.41 -2.55 7.35
N ALA A 64 -1.90 -2.75 6.13
CA ALA A 64 -1.03 -1.78 5.47
C ALA A 64 -1.72 -0.42 5.27
N PHE A 65 -2.99 -0.40 4.85
CA PHE A 65 -3.79 0.83 4.74
C PHE A 65 -3.94 1.56 6.07
N ILE A 66 -4.26 0.84 7.15
CA ILE A 66 -4.43 1.43 8.48
C ILE A 66 -3.11 2.00 8.99
N LYS A 67 -2.00 1.30 8.77
CA LYS A 67 -0.65 1.81 9.08
C LYS A 67 -0.37 3.11 8.33
N ALA A 68 -0.68 3.16 7.03
CA ALA A 68 -0.53 4.36 6.21
C ALA A 68 -1.37 5.52 6.74
N ILE A 69 -2.66 5.28 7.01
CA ILE A 69 -3.59 6.29 7.51
C ILE A 69 -3.13 6.83 8.86
N SER A 70 -2.73 5.95 9.79
CA SER A 70 -2.21 6.36 11.10
C SER A 70 -0.98 7.26 10.96
N MET A 71 -0.04 6.92 10.07
CA MET A 71 1.14 7.74 9.84
C MET A 71 0.82 9.07 9.13
N MET A 72 -0.18 9.10 8.26
CA MET A 72 -0.65 10.34 7.64
C MET A 72 -1.43 11.22 8.62
N ALA A 73 -2.07 10.61 9.62
CA ALA A 73 -2.85 11.31 10.65
C ALA A 73 -1.97 12.11 11.62
N GLU A 74 -0.68 11.77 11.74
CA GLU A 74 0.31 12.58 12.46
C GLU A 74 0.41 14.00 11.86
N ASP A 75 0.29 14.12 10.53
CA ASP A 75 0.46 15.38 9.79
C ASP A 75 -0.85 16.04 9.36
N ALA A 76 -1.95 15.29 9.24
CA ALA A 76 -3.20 15.76 8.67
C ALA A 76 -4.46 15.13 9.29
N LYS A 77 -5.43 15.98 9.65
CA LYS A 77 -6.74 15.52 10.16
C LYS A 77 -7.67 14.99 9.07
N ASP A 78 -7.54 15.51 7.86
CA ASP A 78 -8.37 15.13 6.71
C ASP A 78 -7.53 14.38 5.68
N ILE A 79 -7.82 13.10 5.51
CA ILE A 79 -7.10 12.19 4.63
C ILE A 79 -7.98 11.83 3.44
N VAL A 80 -7.47 12.08 2.24
CA VAL A 80 -8.11 11.69 0.99
C VAL A 80 -7.19 10.72 0.27
N ILE A 81 -7.63 9.47 0.10
CA ILE A 81 -6.89 8.43 -0.60
C ILE A 81 -7.59 8.16 -1.93
N TRP A 82 -6.80 8.17 -2.99
CA TRP A 82 -7.25 7.78 -4.32
C TRP A 82 -6.81 6.36 -4.60
N CYS A 83 -7.77 5.50 -4.90
CA CYS A 83 -7.57 4.08 -5.13
C CYS A 83 -7.90 3.71 -6.57
N ASP A 84 -7.23 2.67 -7.07
CA ASP A 84 -7.71 1.95 -8.25
C ASP A 84 -9.04 1.22 -7.94
N ASN A 85 -9.74 0.79 -8.97
CA ASN A 85 -11.02 0.09 -8.83
C ASN A 85 -10.83 -1.43 -8.59
N CYS A 86 -9.70 -1.86 -8.00
CA CYS A 86 -9.41 -3.27 -7.79
C CYS A 86 -10.16 -3.82 -6.57
N ALA A 87 -11.21 -4.61 -6.80
CA ALA A 87 -12.02 -5.23 -5.74
C ALA A 87 -11.22 -6.08 -4.75
N ALA A 88 -10.23 -6.83 -5.24
CA ALA A 88 -9.41 -7.68 -4.40
C ALA A 88 -8.52 -6.89 -3.42
N GLN A 89 -8.08 -5.68 -3.81
CA GLN A 89 -7.13 -4.88 -3.02
C GLN A 89 -7.85 -3.77 -2.24
N ASN A 90 -8.56 -2.89 -2.95
CA ASN A 90 -8.94 -1.57 -2.44
C ASN A 90 -10.45 -1.35 -2.38
N LYS A 91 -11.24 -2.26 -2.96
CA LYS A 91 -12.71 -2.20 -2.99
C LYS A 91 -13.33 -3.47 -2.42
N ASN A 92 -13.07 -3.70 -1.12
CA ASN A 92 -13.63 -4.81 -0.37
C ASN A 92 -14.16 -4.36 1.00
N TRP A 93 -15.08 -5.15 1.56
CA TRP A 93 -15.70 -4.87 2.85
C TRP A 93 -14.71 -4.89 4.02
N THR A 94 -13.69 -5.75 3.96
CA THR A 94 -12.64 -5.80 4.99
C THR A 94 -12.00 -4.43 5.19
N LEU A 95 -11.64 -3.75 4.11
CA LEU A 95 -11.04 -2.42 4.17
C LEU A 95 -12.01 -1.40 4.79
N TYR A 96 -13.24 -1.35 4.31
CA TYR A 96 -14.22 -0.36 4.77
C TYR A 96 -14.59 -0.52 6.24
N THR A 97 -14.87 -1.76 6.68
CA THR A 97 -15.24 -2.03 8.08
C THR A 97 -14.07 -1.80 9.02
N SER A 98 -12.84 -2.07 8.57
CA SER A 98 -11.63 -1.87 9.37
C SER A 98 -11.26 -0.40 9.49
N ILE A 99 -11.40 0.39 8.42
CA ILE A 99 -11.27 1.86 8.51
C ILE A 99 -12.31 2.41 9.47
N ALA A 100 -13.58 2.02 9.34
CA ALA A 100 -14.61 2.46 10.28
C ALA A 100 -14.29 2.07 11.73
N ARG A 101 -13.77 0.86 11.97
CA ARG A 101 -13.33 0.43 13.30
C ARG A 101 -12.15 1.25 13.82
N PHE A 102 -11.16 1.52 12.96
CA PHE A 102 -9.99 2.34 13.30
C PHE A 102 -10.41 3.78 13.66
N MET A 103 -11.32 4.38 12.90
CA MET A 103 -11.88 5.71 13.16
C MET A 103 -12.63 5.81 14.50
N ASN A 104 -13.19 4.70 14.99
CA ASN A 104 -13.90 4.63 16.27
C ASN A 104 -13.01 4.11 17.42
N SER A 105 -11.73 3.90 17.18
CA SER A 105 -10.79 3.45 18.21
C SER A 105 -10.27 4.62 19.02
N SER A 106 -9.79 4.34 20.23
CA SER A 106 -9.11 5.32 21.10
C SER A 106 -7.60 5.39 20.83
N ALA A 107 -7.18 5.21 19.57
CA ALA A 107 -5.78 5.30 19.19
C ALA A 107 -5.29 6.76 19.17
N ASP A 108 -3.99 6.98 19.39
CA ASP A 108 -3.42 8.32 19.56
C ASP A 108 -3.51 9.18 18.28
N PHE A 109 -3.51 8.56 17.10
CA PHE A 109 -3.49 9.24 15.79
C PHE A 109 -4.65 8.81 14.89
N VAL A 110 -5.87 9.09 15.32
CA VAL A 110 -7.07 8.89 14.51
C VAL A 110 -7.41 10.17 13.75
N PRO A 111 -7.49 10.16 12.40
CA PRO A 111 -7.87 11.33 11.63
C PRO A 111 -9.34 11.68 11.87
N GLN A 112 -9.71 12.92 11.57
CA GLN A 112 -11.11 13.38 11.66
C GLN A 112 -11.94 12.84 10.50
N THR A 113 -11.36 12.82 9.29
CA THR A 113 -12.06 12.38 8.08
C THR A 113 -11.15 11.51 7.22
N VAL A 114 -11.67 10.38 6.76
CA VAL A 114 -11.03 9.55 5.72
C VAL A 114 -11.97 9.44 4.54
N THR A 115 -11.54 9.93 3.38
CA THR A 115 -12.29 9.84 2.12
C THR A 115 -11.56 8.93 1.14
N LEU A 116 -12.20 7.84 0.72
CA LEU A 116 -11.72 6.98 -0.35
C LEU A 116 -12.37 7.40 -1.67
N LYS A 117 -11.55 7.79 -2.65
CA LYS A 117 -11.99 8.10 -4.02
C LYS A 117 -11.49 7.02 -4.96
N PHE A 118 -12.38 6.51 -5.83
CA PHE A 118 -12.04 5.47 -6.79
C PHE A 118 -11.94 6.05 -8.19
N LEU A 119 -10.87 5.72 -8.91
CA LEU A 119 -10.68 6.15 -10.29
C LEU A 119 -11.64 5.39 -11.24
N GLU A 120 -12.08 6.10 -12.29
CA GLU A 120 -12.87 5.49 -13.36
C GLU A 120 -12.03 4.48 -14.17
N THR A 121 -12.69 3.43 -14.64
CA THR A 121 -12.06 2.38 -15.44
C THR A 121 -11.69 2.91 -16.83
N GLY A 122 -10.41 2.80 -17.22
CA GLY A 122 -9.95 3.14 -18.58
C GLY A 122 -8.97 4.32 -18.67
N HIS A 123 -8.79 5.11 -17.61
CA HIS A 123 -7.85 6.25 -17.56
C HIS A 123 -6.96 6.21 -16.31
N THR A 124 -6.41 5.05 -16.02
CA THR A 124 -5.87 4.69 -14.70
C THR A 124 -4.35 4.85 -14.63
N PHE A 125 -3.82 6.02 -14.98
CA PHE A 125 -2.40 6.32 -14.72
C PHE A 125 -2.27 7.00 -13.36
N MET A 126 -1.90 6.24 -12.33
CA MET A 126 -1.71 6.76 -10.97
C MET A 126 -0.28 7.23 -10.76
N SER A 127 -0.09 8.20 -9.85
CA SER A 127 1.26 8.56 -9.39
C SER A 127 2.04 7.36 -8.82
N ALA A 128 1.31 6.37 -8.29
CA ALA A 128 1.91 5.12 -7.79
C ALA A 128 2.52 4.28 -8.92
N ASP A 129 1.89 4.20 -10.10
CA ASP A 129 2.45 3.51 -11.28
C ASP A 129 3.79 4.14 -11.71
N SER A 130 3.84 5.48 -11.71
CA SER A 130 5.07 6.21 -12.02
C SER A 130 6.20 5.91 -11.03
N PHE A 131 5.86 5.73 -9.75
CA PHE A 131 6.83 5.39 -8.71
C PHE A 131 7.33 3.95 -8.86
N HIS A 132 6.43 3.00 -9.09
CA HIS A 132 6.77 1.60 -9.34
C HIS A 132 7.65 1.44 -10.59
N GLY A 133 7.39 2.20 -11.66
CA GLY A 133 8.26 2.24 -12.84
C GLY A 133 9.68 2.78 -12.55
N GLN A 134 9.82 3.73 -11.62
CA GLN A 134 11.14 4.19 -11.16
C GLN A 134 11.85 3.11 -10.34
N VAL A 135 11.13 2.43 -9.44
CA VAL A 135 11.65 1.33 -8.62
C VAL A 135 12.15 0.20 -9.52
N GLU A 136 11.36 -0.21 -10.52
CA GLU A 136 11.75 -1.25 -11.48
C GLU A 136 13.00 -0.84 -12.28
N THR A 137 13.04 0.40 -12.76
CA THR A 137 14.21 0.95 -13.47
C THR A 137 15.46 0.89 -12.60
N ASN A 138 15.34 1.23 -11.31
CA ASN A 138 16.45 1.19 -10.38
C ASN A 138 16.86 -0.24 -10.02
N MET A 139 15.94 -1.18 -9.88
CA MET A 139 16.27 -2.61 -9.73
C MET A 139 17.07 -3.12 -10.94
N ARG A 140 16.65 -2.77 -12.16
CA ARG A 140 17.35 -3.12 -13.40
C ARG A 140 18.76 -2.53 -13.45
N ARG A 141 18.94 -1.29 -12.99
CA ARG A 141 20.26 -0.61 -12.89
C ARG A 141 21.17 -1.24 -11.84
N LYS A 142 20.64 -1.56 -10.65
CA LYS A 142 21.40 -2.22 -9.58
C LYS A 142 21.86 -3.62 -9.99
N LYS A 143 21.14 -4.26 -10.92
CA LYS A 143 21.31 -5.63 -11.44
C LYS A 143 21.12 -6.68 -10.36
N ASN A 144 21.89 -6.63 -9.27
CA ASN A 144 21.89 -7.65 -8.24
C ASN A 144 21.17 -7.13 -6.97
N VAL A 145 19.95 -7.61 -6.77
CA VAL A 145 19.17 -7.42 -5.53
C VAL A 145 19.00 -8.80 -4.90
N PHE A 146 19.74 -9.08 -3.82
CA PHE A 146 19.84 -10.43 -3.28
C PHE A 146 18.74 -10.74 -2.25
N ASN A 147 18.41 -9.78 -1.40
CA ASN A 147 17.47 -9.99 -0.31
C ASN A 147 16.50 -8.80 -0.14
N PHE A 148 15.56 -8.94 0.79
CA PHE A 148 14.54 -7.93 1.06
C PHE A 148 15.14 -6.62 1.58
N HIS A 149 16.19 -6.68 2.39
CA HIS A 149 16.92 -5.49 2.84
C HIS A 149 17.62 -4.77 1.68
N ASP A 150 18.19 -5.49 0.72
CA ASP A 150 18.78 -4.92 -0.49
C ASP A 150 17.75 -4.20 -1.37
N PHE A 151 16.50 -4.68 -1.32
CA PHE A 151 15.38 -4.07 -2.01
C PHE A 151 14.91 -2.78 -1.31
N MET A 152 14.85 -2.77 0.02
CA MET A 152 14.51 -1.57 0.80
C MET A 152 15.61 -0.50 0.77
N THR A 153 16.88 -0.90 0.58
CA THR A 153 18.02 0.01 0.66
C THR A 153 18.21 0.93 -0.56
N VAL A 154 19.05 1.93 -0.30
CA VAL A 154 19.13 3.27 -0.90
C VAL A 154 18.96 3.38 -2.43
N PRO A 155 19.52 2.52 -3.31
CA PRO A 155 19.41 2.78 -4.74
C PRO A 155 18.03 2.50 -5.33
N VAL A 156 17.23 1.62 -4.71
CA VAL A 156 16.01 1.07 -5.34
C VAL A 156 14.78 1.90 -5.01
N ILE A 157 14.53 2.14 -3.72
CA ILE A 157 13.36 2.89 -3.26
C ILE A 157 13.74 4.33 -2.89
N GLN A 158 14.85 4.55 -2.18
CA GLN A 158 15.11 5.86 -1.57
C GLN A 158 15.51 6.98 -2.55
N THR A 159 15.96 6.63 -3.76
CA THR A 159 16.24 7.61 -4.83
C THR A 159 15.00 8.00 -5.65
N CYS A 160 13.88 7.29 -5.50
CA CYS A 160 12.65 7.54 -6.25
C CYS A 160 11.83 8.67 -5.62
N GLY A 161 11.22 9.54 -6.44
CA GLY A 161 10.20 10.48 -5.95
C GLY A 161 10.61 11.49 -4.86
N GLY A 162 11.91 11.77 -4.69
CA GLY A 162 12.40 12.79 -3.74
C GLY A 162 12.47 12.34 -2.28
N SER A 163 13.02 11.14 -2.03
CA SER A 163 13.13 10.46 -0.72
C SER A 163 11.78 10.02 -0.15
N PRO A 164 11.29 8.81 -0.50
CA PRO A 164 10.05 8.27 0.01
C PRO A 164 10.21 7.77 1.46
N LYS A 165 9.15 7.93 2.26
CA LYS A 165 9.05 7.33 3.59
C LYS A 165 8.83 5.83 3.41
N THR A 166 9.88 5.05 3.65
CA THR A 166 9.88 3.59 3.52
C THR A 166 9.58 2.97 4.88
N VAL A 167 8.55 2.12 4.94
CA VAL A 167 8.07 1.49 6.17
C VAL A 167 8.05 -0.02 5.97
N GLU A 168 8.84 -0.73 6.76
CA GLU A 168 8.80 -2.18 6.85
C GLU A 168 7.75 -2.60 7.88
N MET A 169 6.73 -3.35 7.46
CA MET A 169 5.73 -3.88 8.38
C MET A 169 6.33 -5.03 9.19
N GLN A 170 6.03 -5.07 10.47
CA GLN A 170 6.39 -6.16 11.37
C GLN A 170 5.18 -7.09 11.60
N PRO A 171 5.38 -8.32 12.10
CA PRO A 171 4.27 -9.24 12.38
C PRO A 171 3.15 -8.62 13.23
N GLN A 172 3.50 -7.73 14.16
CA GLN A 172 2.55 -7.04 15.04
C GLN A 172 1.67 -6.01 14.33
N ASP A 173 2.08 -5.55 13.13
CA ASP A 173 1.28 -4.62 12.33
C ASP A 173 0.12 -5.31 11.61
N PHE A 174 0.12 -6.65 11.57
CA PHE A 174 -0.93 -7.44 10.94
C PHE A 174 -2.01 -7.81 11.97
N THR A 175 -3.24 -7.40 11.67
CA THR A 175 -4.41 -7.68 12.49
C THR A 175 -5.41 -8.49 11.67
N GLU A 176 -6.09 -9.43 12.32
CA GLU A 176 -7.22 -10.12 11.72
C GLU A 176 -8.41 -9.16 11.60
N TRP A 177 -8.72 -8.80 10.36
CA TRP A 177 -9.83 -7.90 10.04
C TRP A 177 -11.03 -8.72 9.58
N ASP A 178 -12.02 -8.85 10.45
CA ASP A 178 -13.27 -9.49 10.09
C ASP A 178 -14.10 -8.58 9.16
N LYS A 179 -14.59 -9.18 8.06
CA LYS A 179 -15.46 -8.51 7.08
C LYS A 179 -16.72 -7.94 7.73
N ARG A 180 -17.24 -8.58 8.80
CA ARG A 180 -18.45 -8.16 9.53
C ARG A 180 -19.62 -7.75 8.62
N VAL A 181 -19.73 -8.41 7.47
CA VAL A 181 -20.87 -8.22 6.55
C VAL A 181 -22.01 -9.06 7.08
N SER A 182 -23.19 -8.47 7.30
CA SER A 182 -24.37 -9.23 7.66
C SER A 182 -24.76 -10.14 6.49
N GLY A 183 -24.94 -11.44 6.76
CA GLY A 183 -25.46 -12.39 5.76
C GLY A 183 -26.95 -12.19 5.43
N GLY A 184 -27.59 -11.19 6.07
CA GLY A 184 -28.96 -10.82 5.80
C GLY A 184 -29.07 -10.19 4.42
N LYS A 185 -29.80 -10.85 3.51
CA LYS A 185 -30.25 -10.19 2.28
C LYS A 185 -31.10 -9.01 2.69
N THR A 186 -30.76 -7.80 2.25
CA THR A 186 -31.62 -6.62 2.41
C THR A 186 -32.95 -6.96 1.75
N VAL A 187 -33.97 -7.23 2.56
CA VAL A 187 -35.35 -7.28 2.08
C VAL A 187 -35.58 -5.93 1.41
N LYS A 188 -36.11 -5.91 0.19
CA LYS A 188 -36.41 -4.71 -0.59
C LYS A 188 -37.29 -3.76 0.23
N VAL A 189 -36.69 -2.89 1.02
CA VAL A 189 -37.36 -1.75 1.61
C VAL A 189 -36.55 -0.55 1.16
N PRO A 190 -37.15 0.43 0.46
CA PRO A 190 -36.43 1.60 0.01
C PRO A 190 -35.94 2.35 1.24
N LEU A 191 -34.62 2.36 1.45
CA LEU A 191 -33.98 3.25 2.39
C LEU A 191 -33.89 4.61 1.69
N LEU A 192 -34.91 5.45 1.91
CA LEU A 192 -34.89 6.91 1.92
C LEU A 192 -36.35 7.40 2.10
N LYS A 193 -36.64 7.98 3.27
CA LYS A 193 -37.57 9.10 3.39
C LYS A 193 -36.74 10.31 3.77
#